data_AF-A0A8C5Z6A2-F1
#
_entry.id   AF-A0A8C5Z6A2-F1
#
_cell.length_a   1.000
_cell.length_b   1.000
_cell.length_c   1.000
_cell.angle_alpha   90.00
_cell.angle_beta   90.00
_cell.angle_gamma   90.00
#
_symmetry.space_group_name_H-M   'P 1'
#
loop_
_entity.id
_entity.type
_entity.pdbx_description
1 polymer ?
#
loop_
_entity_poly.entity_id
_entity_poly.type
_entity_poly.pdbx_seq_one_letter_code
_entity_poly.pdbx_strand_id
1 'polypeptide(L)'
;MRKDSPWKQNVSLSILKSHENGFMEDLDKTWVRYQECDSRSNAPATLTFENMAGVFMLVAGGIVAGIFLIFIEIAYKRHKDARRKQMQLAFAAVNVWRKNLQVGRLSPPSLSSAFPLCLHVSLPTPLPMP
;
A
#
# COMPACT_ATOMS: atom_id res chain seq x y z
N MET A 1 52.81 51.73 15.54
CA MET A 1 54.25 51.93 15.84
C MET A 1 54.51 53.39 16.19
N ARG A 2 55.52 53.68 17.04
CA ARG A 2 56.00 55.06 17.26
C ARG A 2 56.49 55.67 15.94
N LYS A 3 56.37 56.99 15.80
CA LYS A 3 56.52 57.71 14.51
C LYS A 3 57.92 57.55 13.88
N ASP A 4 58.93 57.29 14.70
CA ASP A 4 60.36 57.18 14.42
C ASP A 4 60.89 55.73 14.43
N SER A 5 59.99 54.73 14.37
CA SER A 5 60.42 53.33 14.38
C SER A 5 61.19 52.97 13.11
N PRO A 6 62.43 52.45 13.21
CA PRO A 6 63.26 52.09 12.05
C PRO A 6 62.64 50.97 11.19
N TRP A 7 61.70 50.21 11.75
CA TRP A 7 61.04 49.08 11.10
C TRP A 7 59.82 49.48 10.26
N LYS A 8 59.33 50.72 10.41
CA LYS A 8 58.10 51.19 9.73
C LYS A 8 58.20 51.05 8.21
N GLN A 9 59.33 51.41 7.63
CA GLN A 9 59.54 51.33 6.17
C GLN A 9 59.57 49.87 5.71
N ASN A 10 60.28 49.00 6.43
CA ASN A 10 60.41 47.59 6.07
C ASN A 10 59.06 46.85 6.16
N VAL A 11 58.27 47.11 7.22
CA VAL A 11 56.93 46.53 7.38
C VAL A 11 55.99 47.02 6.28
N SER A 12 56.02 48.32 5.95
CA SER A 12 55.18 48.88 4.88
C SER A 12 55.48 48.25 3.52
N LEU A 13 56.76 48.05 3.19
CA LEU A 13 57.18 47.38 1.94
C LEU A 13 56.78 45.91 1.93
N SER A 14 56.87 45.23 3.07
CA SER A 14 56.47 43.83 3.21
C SER A 14 54.95 43.65 3.01
N ILE A 15 54.13 44.56 3.56
CA ILE A 15 52.67 44.54 3.34
C ILE A 15 52.35 44.74 1.86
N LEU A 16 53.02 45.67 1.18
CA LEU A 16 52.81 45.92 -0.25
C LEU A 16 53.13 44.67 -1.08
N LYS A 17 54.25 43.99 -0.79
CA LYS A 17 54.63 42.73 -1.44
C LYS A 17 53.63 41.60 -1.17
N SER A 18 53.05 41.54 0.03
CA SER A 18 52.03 40.55 0.36
C SER A 18 50.72 40.77 -0.40
N HIS A 19 50.37 42.01 -0.74
CA HIS A 19 49.24 42.34 -1.61
C HIS A 19 49.53 41.96 -3.08
N GLU A 20 50.75 42.20 -3.56
CA GLU A 20 51.16 41.88 -4.94
C GLU A 20 51.28 40.37 -5.18
N ASN A 21 51.82 39.63 -4.21
CA ASN A 21 52.04 38.18 -4.31
C ASN A 21 50.77 37.35 -4.00
N GLY A 22 49.60 37.99 -3.79
CA GLY A 22 48.33 37.29 -3.55
C GLY A 22 48.18 36.61 -2.18
N PHE A 23 49.19 36.70 -1.30
CA PHE A 23 49.15 36.06 0.03
C PHE A 23 47.97 36.57 0.90
N MET A 24 47.58 37.82 0.73
CA MET A 24 46.42 38.40 1.41
C MET A 24 45.09 37.75 0.96
N GLU A 25 45.00 37.32 -0.30
CA GLU A 25 43.80 36.66 -0.85
C GLU A 25 43.64 35.24 -0.30
N ASP A 26 44.75 34.51 -0.15
CA ASP A 26 44.72 33.18 0.46
C ASP A 26 44.33 33.24 1.93
N LEU A 27 44.79 34.26 2.65
CA LEU A 27 44.35 34.51 4.04
C LEU A 27 42.87 34.87 4.11
N ASP A 28 42.36 35.71 3.19
CA ASP A 28 40.93 36.03 3.12
C ASP A 28 40.11 34.77 2.85
N LYS A 29 40.51 33.95 1.88
CA LYS A 29 39.88 32.65 1.61
C LYS A 29 39.89 31.69 2.80
N THR A 30 41.01 31.63 3.51
CA THR A 30 41.22 30.65 4.61
C THR A 30 40.59 31.06 5.93
N TRP A 31 40.51 32.37 6.22
CA TRP A 31 40.10 32.84 7.55
C TRP A 31 38.85 33.73 7.55
N VAL A 32 38.51 34.37 6.43
CA VAL A 32 37.34 35.27 6.32
C VAL A 32 36.23 34.64 5.48
N ARG A 33 36.59 34.00 4.37
CA ARG A 33 35.72 33.32 3.41
C ARG A 33 35.71 31.80 3.61
N TYR A 34 36.16 31.30 4.77
CA TYR A 34 35.99 29.89 5.15
C TYR A 34 34.57 29.68 5.67
N GLN A 35 33.64 29.83 4.75
CA GLN A 35 32.35 29.20 4.85
C GLN A 35 32.10 28.68 3.45
N GLU A 36 32.45 27.42 3.26
CA GLU A 36 31.91 26.58 2.20
C GLU A 36 30.48 27.07 1.99
N CYS A 37 30.19 27.69 0.85
CA CYS A 37 28.83 27.93 0.46
C CYS A 37 28.25 26.55 0.29
N ASP A 38 27.68 26.04 1.38
CA ASP A 38 26.87 24.84 1.42
C ASP A 38 25.64 25.20 0.58
N SER A 39 25.84 25.11 -0.73
CA SER A 39 24.81 25.01 -1.75
C SER A 39 24.01 23.72 -1.56
N ARG A 40 24.24 22.99 -0.48
CA ARG A 40 23.21 22.24 0.24
C ARG A 40 22.13 23.20 0.71
N SER A 41 21.22 23.55 -0.21
CA SER A 41 19.78 23.58 0.07
C SER A 41 19.34 24.14 1.43
N ASN A 42 19.97 25.18 1.96
CA ASN A 42 19.58 25.84 3.20
C ASN A 42 18.53 26.91 2.88
N ALA A 43 17.54 26.54 2.08
CA ALA A 43 16.30 27.27 2.08
C ALA A 43 15.55 26.87 3.37
N PRO A 44 15.25 27.81 4.27
CA PRO A 44 14.56 27.48 5.53
C PRO A 44 13.22 26.88 5.16
N ALA A 45 13.00 25.60 5.51
CA ALA A 45 11.75 24.88 5.34
C ALA A 45 10.95 25.28 4.09
N THR A 46 11.55 25.21 2.89
CA THR A 46 10.77 25.34 1.66
C THR A 46 9.77 24.20 1.60
N LEU A 47 8.50 24.56 1.73
CA LEU A 47 7.31 23.74 1.89
C LEU A 47 7.03 22.68 0.80
N THR A 48 8.00 22.24 -0.01
CA THR A 48 7.67 21.83 -1.38
C THR A 48 7.66 20.32 -1.66
N PHE A 49 8.14 19.42 -0.80
CA PHE A 49 7.82 17.98 -0.98
C PHE A 49 7.99 17.14 0.29
N GLU A 50 9.06 17.38 1.04
CA GLU A 50 9.40 16.56 2.22
C GLU A 50 8.39 16.73 3.37
N ASN A 51 7.88 17.94 3.56
CA ASN A 51 6.85 18.22 4.58
C ASN A 51 5.43 17.74 4.19
N MET A 52 5.16 17.44 2.91
CA MET A 52 3.87 16.85 2.48
C MET A 52 3.94 15.34 2.24
N ALA A 53 5.14 14.75 2.34
CA ALA A 53 5.35 13.32 2.16
C ALA A 53 4.49 12.48 3.12
N GLY A 54 4.22 12.97 4.34
CA GLY A 54 3.35 12.28 5.30
C GLY A 54 1.92 12.05 4.78
N VAL A 55 1.34 13.04 4.08
CA VAL A 55 -0.01 12.92 3.52
C VAL A 55 -0.03 11.94 2.35
N PHE A 56 0.95 11.99 1.45
CA PHE A 56 1.04 11.06 0.34
C PHE A 56 1.25 9.62 0.80
N MET A 57 2.06 9.40 1.82
CA MET A 57 2.27 8.07 2.41
C MET A 57 1.01 7.52 3.06
N LEU A 58 0.23 8.37 3.75
CA LEU A 58 -1.04 7.97 4.34
C LEU A 58 -2.08 7.62 3.26
N VAL A 59 -2.18 8.44 2.22
CA VAL A 59 -3.10 8.20 1.09
C VAL A 59 -2.72 6.92 0.35
N ALA A 60 -1.45 6.74 -0.01
CA ALA A 60 -0.97 5.53 -0.69
C ALA A 60 -1.19 4.27 0.17
N GLY A 61 -0.88 4.34 1.47
CA GLY A 61 -1.14 3.27 2.42
C GLY A 61 -2.62 2.94 2.54
N GLY A 62 -3.49 3.95 2.58
CA GLY A 62 -4.95 3.78 2.64
C GLY A 62 -5.52 3.10 1.40
N ILE A 63 -5.02 3.43 0.22
CA ILE A 63 -5.43 2.76 -1.04
C ILE A 63 -5.01 1.30 -1.02
N VAL A 64 -3.75 1.00 -0.67
CA VAL A 64 -3.24 -0.37 -0.60
C VAL A 64 -4.00 -1.21 0.43
N ALA A 65 -4.20 -0.66 1.64
CA ALA A 65 -4.96 -1.31 2.69
C ALA A 65 -6.43 -1.52 2.29
N GLY A 66 -7.05 -0.53 1.65
CA GLY A 66 -8.42 -0.62 1.15
C GLY A 66 -8.59 -1.73 0.11
N ILE A 67 -7.68 -1.80 -0.87
CA ILE A 67 -7.66 -2.88 -1.86
C ILE A 67 -7.50 -4.24 -1.17
N PHE A 68 -6.60 -4.35 -0.19
CA PHE A 68 -6.38 -5.59 0.56
C PHE A 68 -7.64 -6.04 1.34
N LEU A 69 -8.33 -5.12 2.01
CA LEU A 69 -9.58 -5.40 2.71
C LEU A 69 -10.68 -5.87 1.75
N ILE A 70 -10.78 -5.27 0.56
CA ILE A 70 -11.71 -5.70 -0.48
C ILE A 70 -11.41 -7.14 -0.92
N PHE A 71 -10.13 -7.47 -1.15
CA PHE A 71 -9.74 -8.84 -1.51
C PHE A 71 -10.10 -9.86 -0.42
N ILE A 72 -9.85 -9.54 0.85
CA ILE A 72 -10.20 -10.42 1.97
C ILE A 72 -11.71 -10.66 2.03
N GLU A 73 -12.52 -9.60 1.94
CA GLU A 73 -13.98 -9.69 2.00
C GLU A 73 -14.54 -10.54 0.85
N ILE A 74 -14.03 -10.33 -0.37
CA ILE A 74 -14.42 -11.13 -1.55
C ILE A 74 -14.03 -12.58 -1.35
N ALA A 75 -12.78 -12.86 -0.95
CA ALA A 75 -12.31 -14.23 -0.72
C ALA A 75 -13.15 -14.95 0.35
N TYR A 76 -13.45 -14.24 1.45
CA TYR A 76 -14.26 -14.78 2.53
C TYR A 76 -15.69 -15.10 2.07
N LYS A 77 -16.37 -14.17 1.38
CA LYS A 77 -17.71 -14.40 0.81
C LYS A 77 -17.70 -15.56 -0.19
N ARG A 78 -16.74 -15.58 -1.11
CA ARG A 78 -16.61 -16.63 -2.14
C ARG A 78 -16.39 -18.01 -1.51
N HIS A 79 -15.55 -18.11 -0.47
CA HIS A 79 -15.32 -19.37 0.23
C HIS A 79 -16.57 -19.85 0.96
N LYS A 80 -17.29 -18.95 1.64
CA LYS A 80 -18.54 -19.28 2.34
C LYS A 80 -19.65 -19.71 1.37
N ASP A 81 -19.75 -19.06 0.22
CA ASP A 81 -20.74 -19.39 -0.80
C ASP A 81 -20.39 -20.69 -1.54
N ALA A 82 -19.11 -20.95 -1.79
CA ALA A 82 -18.66 -22.24 -2.30
C ALA A 82 -19.03 -23.37 -1.31
N ARG A 83 -18.77 -23.19 -0.02
CA ARG A 83 -19.13 -24.18 1.02
C ARG A 83 -20.64 -24.40 1.09
N ARG A 84 -21.45 -23.34 0.98
CA ARG A 84 -22.92 -23.45 0.92
C ARG A 84 -23.40 -24.22 -0.31
N LYS A 85 -22.85 -23.93 -1.48
CA LYS A 85 -23.20 -24.65 -2.72
C LYS A 85 -22.88 -26.14 -2.62
N GLN A 86 -21.71 -26.49 -2.08
CA GLN A 86 -21.33 -27.89 -1.85
C GLN A 86 -22.29 -28.58 -0.86
N MET A 87 -22.68 -27.90 0.21
CA MET A 87 -23.64 -28.42 1.19
C MET A 87 -25.03 -28.66 0.57
N GLN A 88 -25.49 -27.74 -0.30
CA GLN A 88 -26.78 -27.89 -0.99
C GLN A 88 -26.78 -29.08 -1.96
N LEU A 89 -25.70 -29.28 -2.73
CA LEU A 89 -25.57 -30.43 -3.62
C LEU A 89 -25.53 -31.75 -2.84
N ALA A 90 -24.77 -31.79 -1.75
CA ALA A 90 -24.73 -32.96 -0.87
C ALA A 90 -26.09 -33.25 -0.23
N PHE A 91 -26.80 -32.21 0.24
CA PHE A 91 -28.13 -32.36 0.83
C PHE A 91 -29.18 -32.80 -0.19
N ALA A 92 -29.12 -32.28 -1.42
CA ALA A 92 -29.97 -32.71 -2.52
C ALA A 92 -29.74 -34.19 -2.86
N ALA A 93 -28.47 -34.62 -2.98
CA ALA A 93 -28.12 -36.01 -3.23
C ALA A 93 -28.59 -36.94 -2.08
N VAL A 94 -28.39 -36.54 -0.83
CA VAL A 94 -28.85 -37.28 0.35
C VAL A 94 -30.38 -37.37 0.40
N ASN A 95 -31.11 -36.30 0.05
CA ASN A 95 -32.56 -36.32 0.02
C ASN A 95 -33.12 -37.22 -1.09
N VAL A 96 -32.46 -37.27 -2.25
CA VAL A 96 -32.81 -38.22 -3.32
C VAL A 96 -32.55 -39.65 -2.86
N TRP A 97 -31.40 -39.93 -2.25
CA TRP A 97 -31.09 -41.26 -1.70
C TRP A 97 -32.10 -41.69 -0.64
N ARG A 98 -32.46 -40.79 0.29
CA ARG A 98 -33.47 -41.04 1.33
C ARG A 98 -34.83 -41.38 0.74
N LYS A 99 -35.29 -40.67 -0.30
CA LYS A 99 -36.57 -40.96 -0.97
C LYS A 99 -36.57 -42.35 -1.63
N ASN A 100 -35.47 -42.72 -2.30
CA ASN A 100 -35.33 -44.06 -2.90
C ASN A 100 -35.37 -45.18 -1.83
N LEU A 101 -34.75 -44.98 -0.68
CA LEU A 101 -34.80 -45.93 0.44
C LEU A 101 -36.18 -46.05 1.09
N GLN A 102 -36.97 -44.98 1.13
CA GLN A 102 -38.34 -45.01 1.63
C GLN A 102 -39.25 -45.80 0.69
N VAL A 103 -39.10 -45.65 -0.63
CA VAL A 103 -39.79 -46.48 -1.63
C VAL A 103 -39.39 -47.95 -1.48
N GLY A 104 -38.11 -48.25 -1.21
CA GLY A 104 -37.63 -49.61 -0.94
C GLY A 104 -38.11 -50.20 0.41
N ARG A 105 -38.37 -49.38 1.43
CA ARG A 105 -38.94 -49.83 2.73
C ARG A 105 -40.46 -49.93 2.73
N LEU A 106 -41.17 -49.23 1.85
CA LEU A 106 -42.62 -49.29 1.71
C LEU A 106 -43.10 -50.40 0.76
N SER A 107 -42.20 -51.24 0.25
CA SER A 107 -42.54 -52.49 -0.41
C SER A 107 -42.37 -53.67 0.55
N PRO A 108 -43.37 -54.02 1.40
CA PRO A 108 -43.48 -55.39 1.86
C PRO A 108 -43.65 -56.29 0.61
N PRO A 109 -43.16 -57.55 0.65
CA PRO A 109 -43.33 -58.43 -0.50
C PRO A 109 -44.83 -58.62 -0.75
N SER A 110 -45.27 -58.13 -1.90
CA SER A 110 -46.51 -58.49 -2.61
C SER A 110 -47.78 -58.65 -1.77
N LEU A 111 -48.72 -57.71 -1.91
CA LEU A 111 -50.00 -58.09 -2.47
C LEU A 111 -50.69 -56.91 -3.18
N SER A 112 -50.76 -57.07 -4.51
CA SER A 112 -51.83 -56.69 -5.42
C SER A 112 -52.49 -55.29 -5.37
N SER A 113 -52.49 -54.70 -6.56
CA SER A 113 -53.51 -53.82 -7.15
C SER A 113 -53.30 -52.29 -7.08
N ALA A 114 -53.65 -51.68 -8.23
CA ALA A 114 -53.88 -50.26 -8.51
C ALA A 114 -52.67 -49.39 -8.96
N PHE A 115 -52.47 -49.37 -10.29
CA PHE A 115 -52.21 -48.13 -11.06
C PHE A 115 -53.37 -47.11 -10.84
N PRO A 116 -53.31 -45.82 -11.28
CA PRO A 116 -52.27 -45.13 -12.07
C PRO A 116 -52.01 -43.64 -11.64
N LEU A 117 -51.27 -42.92 -12.50
CA LEU A 117 -51.38 -41.48 -12.84
C LEU A 117 -50.35 -40.48 -12.25
N CYS A 118 -49.48 -40.05 -13.18
CA CYS A 118 -49.06 -38.66 -13.43
C CYS A 118 -48.79 -37.74 -12.23
N LEU A 119 -47.50 -37.45 -11.98
CA LEU A 119 -47.12 -36.12 -11.53
C LEU A 119 -46.00 -35.55 -12.40
N HIS A 120 -46.45 -34.71 -13.31
CA HIS A 120 -45.77 -33.61 -13.98
C HIS A 120 -44.51 -33.11 -13.24
N VAL A 121 -43.36 -33.21 -13.91
CA VAL A 121 -42.16 -32.46 -13.55
C VAL A 121 -42.46 -30.99 -13.84
N SER A 122 -42.70 -30.20 -12.80
CA SER A 122 -42.71 -28.74 -12.88
C SER A 122 -41.37 -28.23 -12.37
N LEU A 123 -40.54 -27.80 -13.32
CA LEU A 123 -39.25 -27.13 -13.11
C LEU A 123 -39.51 -25.71 -12.53
N PRO A 124 -38.93 -25.32 -11.39
CA PRO A 124 -39.03 -23.94 -10.93
C PRO A 124 -38.00 -23.07 -11.66
N THR A 125 -38.49 -22.06 -12.38
CA THR A 125 -37.70 -20.94 -12.93
C THR A 125 -37.11 -20.07 -11.81
N PRO A 126 -35.89 -19.52 -11.97
CA PRO A 126 -35.31 -18.58 -11.01
C PRO A 126 -35.87 -17.17 -11.20
N LEU A 127 -36.35 -16.55 -10.12
CA LEU A 127 -36.72 -15.13 -10.06
C LEU A 127 -35.48 -14.22 -9.99
N PRO A 128 -35.53 -13.00 -10.55
CA PRO A 128 -34.46 -12.02 -10.50
C PRO A 128 -34.49 -11.24 -9.17
N MET A 129 -33.32 -10.95 -8.63
CA MET A 129 -33.14 -10.10 -7.45
C MET A 129 -32.92 -8.64 -7.90
N PRO A 130 -33.49 -7.63 -7.20
CA PRO A 130 -33.10 -6.22 -7.35
C PRO A 130 -31.75 -5.91 -6.68
#